data_AF-A0A2G2M5V4-F1
#
_entry.id   AF-A0A2G2M5V4-F1
#
_cell.length_a   1.000
_cell.length_b   1.000
_cell.length_c   1.000
_cell.angle_alpha   90.00
_cell.angle_beta   90.00
_cell.angle_gamma   90.00
#
_symmetry.space_group_name_H-M   'P 1'
#
loop_
_entity.id
_entity.type
_entity.pdbx_description
1 polymer ?
#
loop_
_entity_poly.entity_id
_entity_poly.type
_entity_poly.pdbx_seq_one_letter_code
_entity_poly.pdbx_strand_id
1 'polypeptide(L)' 'MLDATEKYGYRGKKKAESFINETALLFAGGELSEEDQDKVFKAITEIYWRSKEKNKKYTPKKYRDTEE' A
#
# COMPACT_ATOMS: atom_id res chain seq x y z
N MET A 1 -9.32 6.75 7.37
CA MET A 1 -8.80 5.54 8.04
C MET A 1 -9.63 4.34 7.59
N LEU A 2 -9.41 3.89 6.35
CA LEU A 2 -10.37 3.09 5.59
C LEU A 2 -10.14 1.58 5.79
N ASP A 3 -11.21 0.86 6.12
CA ASP A 3 -11.54 -0.57 5.92
C ASP A 3 -10.56 -1.68 6.34
N ALA A 4 -9.38 -1.37 6.88
CA ALA A 4 -8.45 -2.38 7.35
C ALA A 4 -9.02 -3.23 8.50
N THR A 5 -9.95 -2.66 9.29
CA THR A 5 -10.63 -3.31 10.41
C THR A 5 -11.53 -4.46 9.99
N GLU A 6 -12.27 -4.34 8.88
CA GLU A 6 -13.22 -5.39 8.47
C GLU A 6 -12.53 -6.58 7.80
N LYS A 7 -11.43 -6.35 7.04
CA LYS A 7 -10.78 -7.42 6.26
C LYS A 7 -9.57 -8.09 6.91
N TYR A 8 -8.86 -7.43 7.84
CA TYR A 8 -7.57 -7.94 8.34
C TYR A 8 -7.51 -8.09 9.87
N GLY A 9 -8.63 -7.82 10.56
CA GLY A 9 -8.74 -7.88 12.02
C GLY A 9 -7.84 -6.86 12.74
N TYR A 10 -7.90 -6.87 14.08
CA TYR A 10 -7.18 -5.91 14.93
C TYR A 10 -5.66 -5.85 14.66
N ARG A 11 -5.04 -7.00 14.36
CA ARG A 11 -3.59 -7.09 14.08
C ARG A 11 -3.19 -6.44 12.75
N GLY A 12 -4.01 -6.60 11.71
CA GLY A 12 -3.75 -5.97 10.41
C GLY A 12 -3.88 -4.46 10.48
N LYS A 13 -4.92 -3.97 11.16
CA LYS A 13 -5.15 -2.54 11.39
C LYS A 13 -3.96 -1.88 12.09
N LYS A 14 -3.50 -2.46 13.21
CA LYS A 14 -2.39 -1.90 13.99
C LYS A 14 -1.08 -1.82 13.18
N LYS A 15 -0.81 -2.82 12.34
CA LYS A 15 0.35 -2.81 11.44
C LYS A 15 0.24 -1.73 10.37
N ALA A 16 -0.94 -1.56 9.78
CA ALA A 16 -1.17 -0.50 8.79
C ALA A 16 -1.06 0.90 9.42
N GLU A 17 -1.62 1.10 10.62
CA GLU A 17 -1.50 2.35 11.37
C GLU A 17 -0.03 2.68 11.73
N SER A 18 0.76 1.69 12.19
CA SER A 18 2.20 1.88 12.46
C SER A 18 2.95 2.30 11.21
N PHE A 19 2.72 1.58 10.09
CA PHE A 19 3.37 1.88 8.83
C PHE A 19 3.05 3.29 8.34
N ILE A 20 1.78 3.71 8.37
CA ILE A 20 1.38 5.06 7.97
C ILE A 20 2.06 6.12 8.85
N ASN A 21 2.10 5.91 10.17
CA ASN A 21 2.75 6.85 11.08
C ASN A 21 4.26 6.94 10.86
N GLU A 22 4.95 5.81 10.70
CA GLU A 22 6.39 5.78 10.39
C GLU A 22 6.69 6.48 9.06
N THR A 23 5.86 6.24 8.05
CA THR A 23 6.03 6.89 6.75
C THR A 23 5.76 8.40 6.85
N ALA A 24 4.74 8.81 7.60
CA ALA A 24 4.43 10.23 7.82
C ALA A 24 5.55 10.95 8.57
N LEU A 25 6.18 10.31 9.56
CA LEU A 25 7.34 10.84 10.26
C LEU A 25 8.54 11.01 9.33
N LEU A 26 8.79 10.02 8.46
CA LEU A 26 9.87 10.07 7.47
C LEU A 26 9.71 11.25 6.50
N PHE A 27 8.48 11.53 6.06
CA PHE A 27 8.19 12.67 5.18
C PHE A 27 8.15 14.02 5.93
N ALA A 28 7.78 14.04 7.21
CA ALA A 28 7.73 15.27 8.01
C ALA A 28 9.08 15.71 8.58
N GLY A 29 10.05 14.79 8.70
CA GLY A 29 11.32 15.01 9.42
C GLY A 29 12.43 15.76 8.67
N GLY A 30 12.24 16.11 7.39
CA GLY A 30 13.27 16.80 6.59
C GLY A 30 14.57 16.00 6.38
N GLU A 31 14.60 14.73 6.80
CA GLU A 31 15.76 13.83 6.69
C GLU A 31 15.99 13.34 5.25
N LEU A 32 14.98 13.46 4.39
CA LEU A 32 15.03 13.10 2.98
C LEU A 32 14.85 14.33 2.10
N SER A 33 15.64 14.40 1.03
CA SER A 33 15.43 15.35 -0.05
C SER A 33 14.08 15.11 -0.73
N GLU A 34 13.50 16.14 -1.36
CA GLU A 34 12.25 15.98 -2.14
C GLU A 34 12.37 14.87 -3.20
N GLU A 35 13.54 14.70 -3.80
CA GLU A 35 13.80 13.65 -4.78
C GLU A 35 13.75 12.24 -4.16
N ASP A 36 14.27 12.08 -2.94
CA ASP A 36 14.22 10.80 -2.24
C ASP A 36 12.83 10.50 -1.69
N GLN A 37 12.09 11.53 -1.30
CA GLN A 37 10.68 11.43 -0.95
C GLN A 37 9.85 10.87 -2.14
N ASP A 38 10.08 11.39 -3.34
CA ASP A 38 9.45 10.89 -4.57
C ASP A 38 9.81 9.43 -4.88
N LYS A 39 11.06 9.03 -4.65
CA LYS A 39 11.50 7.63 -4.83
C LYS A 39 10.79 6.69 -3.85
N VAL A 40 10.67 7.09 -2.59
CA VAL A 40 9.93 6.31 -1.57
C VAL A 40 8.46 6.15 -1.97
N PHE A 41 7.81 7.24 -2.39
CA PHE A 41 6.42 7.17 -2.83
C PHE A 41 6.23 6.25 -4.04
N LYS A 42 7.11 6.35 -5.05
CA LYS A 42 7.12 5.44 -6.21
C LYS A 42 7.28 3.99 -5.77
N ALA A 43 8.22 3.69 -4.87
CA ALA A 43 8.43 2.33 -4.37
C ALA A 43 7.18 1.76 -3.67
N ILE A 44 6.50 2.55 -2.83
CA ILE A 44 5.26 2.13 -2.17
C ILE A 44 4.16 1.82 -3.20
N THR A 45 3.97 2.71 -4.19
CA THR A 45 2.97 2.49 -5.25
C THR A 45 3.29 1.26 -6.09
N GLU A 46 4.56 1.03 -6.42
CA GLU A 46 4.98 -0.13 -7.19
C GLU A 46 4.77 -1.44 -6.41
N ILE A 47 5.05 -1.46 -5.10
CA ILE A 47 4.75 -2.61 -4.23
C ILE A 47 3.25 -2.94 -4.27
N TYR A 48 2.39 -1.93 -4.20
CA TYR A 48 0.94 -2.12 -4.31
C TYR A 48 0.52 -2.71 -5.66
N TRP A 49 1.03 -2.17 -6.77
CA TRP A 49 0.73 -2.68 -8.11
C TRP A 49 1.25 -4.10 -8.35
N ARG A 50 2.48 -4.39 -7.92
CA ARG A 50 3.05 -5.76 -7.96
C ARG A 50 2.22 -6.74 -7.14
N SER A 51 1.68 -6.32 -6.00
CA SER A 51 0.76 -7.13 -5.19
C SER A 51 -0.55 -7.42 -5.96
N LYS A 52 -1.12 -6.41 -6.63
CA LYS A 52 -2.29 -6.60 -7.50
C LYS A 52 -2.01 -7.52 -8.69
N GLU A 53 -0.89 -7.35 -9.40
CA GLU A 53 -0.51 -8.20 -10.53
C GLU A 53 -0.29 -9.66 -10.11
N LYS A 54 0.41 -9.89 -9.00
CA LYS A 54 0.56 -11.24 -8.42
C LYS A 54 -0.79 -11.85 -8.07
N ASN A 55 -1.72 -11.05 -7.54
CA ASN A 55 -3.07 -11.52 -7.23
C ASN A 55 -3.89 -11.82 -8.51
N LYS A 56 -3.72 -11.09 -9.62
CA LYS A 56 -4.38 -11.39 -10.91
C LYS A 56 -4.12 -12.82 -11.40
N LYS A 57 -2.93 -13.39 -11.09
CA LYS A 57 -2.59 -14.80 -11.41
C LYS A 57 -3.50 -15.80 -10.68
N TYR A 58 -3.95 -15.47 -9.47
CA TYR A 58 -4.78 -16.31 -8.62
C TYR A 58 -6.26 -15.90 -8.62
N THR A 59 -6.61 -14.74 -9.19
CA THR A 59 -8.00 -14.32 -9.39
C THR A 59 -8.68 -15.24 -10.41
N PRO A 60 -9.73 -15.98 -10.02
CA PRO A 60 -10.52 -16.81 -10.94
C PRO A 60 -11.05 -15.98 -12.12
N LYS A 61 -11.10 -16.57 -13.32
CA LYS A 61 -11.58 -15.88 -14.55
C LYS A 61 -12.94 -15.18 -14.37
N LYS A 62 -13.82 -15.73 -13.53
CA LYS A 62 -15.15 -15.15 -13.20
C LYS A 62 -15.13 -13.81 -12.46
N TYR A 63 -13.99 -13.38 -11.92
CA TYR A 63 -13.81 -12.09 -11.23
C TYR A 63 -12.78 -11.20 -11.94
N ARG A 64 -12.33 -11.61 -13.13
CA ARG A 64 -11.62 -10.72 -14.04
C ARG A 64 -12.71 -9.98 -14.80
N ASP A 65 -13.38 -9.06 -14.12
CA ASP A 65 -14.39 -8.24 -14.78
C ASP A 65 -13.72 -7.47 -15.91
N THR A 66 -14.22 -7.76 -17.10
CA THR A 66 -14.32 -6.98 -18.32
C THR A 66 -13.86 -5.53 -18.12
N GLU A 67 -12.61 -5.25 -18.49
CA GLU A 67 -12.27 -3.90 -18.94
C GLU A 67 -12.91 -3.79 -20.34
N GLU A 68 -14.04 -3.08 -20.43
CA GLU A 68 -14.55 -2.52 -21.70
C GLU A 68 -13.54 -1.49 -22.25
#